data_AF-A0AAW5W8Y3-F1
#
_entry.id   AF-A0AAW5W8Y3-F1
#
_cell.length_a   1.000
_cell.length_b   1.000
_cell.length_c   1.000
_cell.angle_alpha   90.00
_cell.angle_beta   90.00
_cell.angle_gamma   90.00
#
_symmetry.space_group_name_H-M   'P 1'
#
loop_
_entity.id
_entity.type
_entity.pdbx_description
1 polymer ?
#
loop_
_entity_poly.entity_id
_entity_poly.type
_entity_poly.pdbx_seq_one_letter_code
_entity_poly.pdbx_strand_id
1 'polypeptide(L)'
;MKQGIKNIISSLAIAATIGGIWMWGYSVGSGNNTALVDLVKEDRDKLRSQVTQLLKEAESLKIQLSANINNSQNTVANSPILSNEPDIDSDKKGSSSDKKDNTLRFEERTIQTQNTEPFFDGHLEITLIATNFSGSPLRHKVFANVLIPGSEPFEIRDADPGSAFIVGDFQIVIVNTGGLSATFKVFKMLKEHVS
;
A
#
# COMPACT_ATOMS: atom_id res chain seq x y z
N MET A 1 48.82 -10.97 -36.69
CA MET A 1 47.90 -10.57 -37.78
C MET A 1 47.28 -11.81 -38.40
N LYS A 2 45.98 -12.03 -38.15
CA LYS A 2 44.97 -12.56 -39.09
C LYS A 2 43.68 -12.70 -38.29
N GLN A 3 42.83 -11.69 -38.45
CA GLN A 3 41.46 -11.64 -37.97
C GLN A 3 40.63 -12.66 -38.77
N GLY A 4 39.92 -13.54 -38.08
CA GLY A 4 38.87 -14.37 -38.66
C GLY A 4 37.54 -13.66 -38.51
N ILE A 5 37.02 -13.11 -39.60
CA ILE A 5 35.67 -12.56 -39.69
C ILE A 5 34.75 -13.70 -40.16
N LYS A 6 33.52 -13.68 -39.65
CA LYS A 6 32.26 -14.26 -40.18
C LYS A 6 31.75 -15.53 -39.47
N ASN A 7 31.04 -15.30 -38.36
CA ASN A 7 29.79 -16.02 -38.08
C ASN A 7 28.67 -14.97 -37.98
N ILE A 8 28.14 -14.61 -39.15
CA ILE A 8 26.78 -14.10 -39.30
C ILE A 8 25.92 -15.35 -39.42
N ILE A 9 24.86 -15.44 -38.63
CA ILE A 9 23.70 -16.37 -38.64
C ILE A 9 23.45 -16.81 -37.19
N SER A 10 22.62 -16.03 -36.50
CA SER A 10 21.69 -16.49 -35.45
C SER A 10 20.88 -15.29 -34.91
N SER A 11 20.42 -14.40 -35.80
CA SER A 11 19.42 -13.37 -35.49
C SER A 11 18.00 -13.91 -35.68
N LEU A 12 17.75 -15.19 -35.36
CA LEU A 12 16.47 -15.87 -35.60
C LEU A 12 16.01 -16.68 -34.39
N ALA A 13 16.11 -16.09 -33.20
CA ALA A 13 15.59 -16.68 -31.96
C ALA A 13 14.78 -15.68 -31.10
N ILE A 14 14.28 -14.59 -31.72
CA ILE A 14 13.51 -13.54 -31.03
C ILE A 14 12.02 -13.53 -31.45
N ALA A 15 11.57 -14.46 -32.29
CA ALA A 15 10.20 -14.45 -32.84
C ALA A 15 9.26 -15.56 -32.33
N ALA A 16 9.52 -16.17 -31.16
CA ALA A 16 8.64 -17.21 -30.60
C ALA A 16 8.06 -16.88 -29.21
N THR A 17 8.51 -15.82 -28.54
CA THR A 17 8.02 -15.37 -27.23
C THR A 17 7.14 -14.13 -27.30
N ILE A 18 6.44 -13.91 -28.43
CA ILE A 18 5.39 -12.89 -28.56
C ILE A 18 4.02 -13.52 -28.93
N GLY A 19 3.95 -14.86 -29.03
CA GLY A 19 2.70 -15.58 -29.35
C GLY A 19 1.89 -16.09 -28.15
N GLY A 20 2.36 -15.91 -26.90
CA GLY A 20 1.78 -16.55 -25.72
C GLY A 20 0.63 -15.80 -25.04
N ILE A 21 0.28 -14.58 -25.47
CA ILE A 21 -0.68 -13.71 -24.75
C ILE A 21 -2.06 -13.65 -25.43
N TRP A 22 -2.27 -14.32 -26.58
CA TRP A 22 -3.56 -14.25 -27.31
C TRP A 22 -4.44 -15.52 -27.29
N MET A 23 -4.10 -16.56 -26.52
CA MET A 23 -4.92 -17.78 -26.40
C MET A 23 -5.91 -17.75 -25.21
N TRP A 24 -6.51 -16.60 -24.92
CA TRP A 24 -7.74 -16.49 -24.10
C TRP A 24 -8.98 -16.22 -24.96
N GLY A 25 -8.99 -16.72 -26.20
CA GLY A 25 -10.07 -16.50 -27.16
C GLY A 25 -10.61 -17.81 -27.72
N TYR A 26 -11.81 -18.19 -27.27
CA TYR A 26 -12.77 -19.05 -27.95
C TYR A 26 -12.40 -20.52 -28.19
N SER A 27 -12.72 -21.36 -27.21
CA SER A 27 -13.23 -22.70 -27.50
C SER A 27 -14.67 -22.79 -26.99
N VAL A 28 -15.61 -22.28 -27.80
CA VAL A 28 -17.04 -22.58 -27.65
C VAL A 28 -17.30 -23.81 -28.51
N GLY A 29 -17.13 -24.98 -27.90
CA GLY A 29 -17.54 -26.26 -28.48
C GLY A 29 -19.06 -26.36 -28.47
N SER A 30 -19.64 -26.59 -29.64
CA SER A 30 -21.08 -26.72 -29.86
C SER A 30 -21.65 -27.98 -29.18
N GLY A 31 -22.30 -27.79 -28.04
CA GLY A 31 -23.14 -28.81 -27.41
C GLY A 31 -23.47 -28.43 -25.97
N ASN A 32 -24.74 -28.11 -25.69
CA ASN A 32 -25.30 -27.72 -24.38
C ASN A 32 -25.36 -26.20 -24.04
N ASN A 33 -25.54 -25.35 -25.05
CA ASN A 33 -25.47 -23.89 -24.91
C ASN A 33 -26.71 -23.19 -24.30
N THR A 34 -27.76 -23.91 -23.90
CA THR A 34 -28.94 -23.29 -23.25
C THR A 34 -28.73 -23.14 -21.74
N ALA A 35 -28.15 -24.15 -21.07
CA ALA A 35 -27.93 -24.12 -19.62
C ALA A 35 -26.82 -23.13 -19.21
N LEU A 36 -25.76 -22.99 -20.01
CA LEU A 36 -24.70 -22.02 -19.74
C LEU A 36 -25.16 -20.58 -19.98
N VAL A 37 -25.99 -20.33 -21.00
CA VAL A 37 -26.56 -18.99 -21.23
C VAL A 37 -27.55 -18.62 -20.14
N ASP A 38 -28.35 -19.57 -19.64
CA ASP A 38 -29.26 -19.32 -18.53
C ASP A 38 -28.51 -19.07 -17.22
N LEU A 39 -27.41 -19.79 -16.95
CA LEU A 39 -26.56 -19.55 -15.78
C LEU A 39 -25.83 -18.19 -15.87
N VAL A 40 -25.35 -17.81 -17.06
CA VAL A 40 -24.73 -16.48 -17.28
C VAL A 40 -25.77 -15.36 -17.16
N LYS A 41 -27.02 -15.57 -17.57
CA LYS A 41 -28.11 -14.61 -17.35
C LYS A 41 -28.47 -14.49 -15.87
N GLU A 42 -28.54 -15.61 -15.14
CA GLU A 42 -28.81 -15.64 -13.71
C GLU A 42 -27.72 -14.89 -12.93
N ASP A 43 -26.45 -15.15 -13.24
CA ASP A 43 -25.33 -14.43 -12.62
C ASP A 43 -25.35 -12.94 -12.95
N ARG A 44 -25.65 -12.56 -14.21
CA ARG A 44 -25.78 -11.16 -14.60
C ARG A 44 -26.91 -10.45 -13.85
N ASP A 45 -28.05 -11.11 -13.66
CA ASP A 45 -29.20 -10.53 -12.99
C ASP A 45 -28.99 -10.46 -11.46
N LYS A 46 -28.27 -11.43 -10.89
CA LYS A 46 -27.79 -11.40 -9.50
C LYS A 46 -26.80 -10.26 -9.25
N LEU A 47 -25.85 -10.05 -10.16
CA LEU A 47 -24.90 -8.91 -10.11
C LEU A 47 -25.63 -7.57 -10.20
N ARG A 48 -26.64 -7.44 -11.08
CA ARG A 48 -27.47 -6.21 -11.17
C ARG A 48 -28.27 -5.96 -9.90
N SER A 49 -28.79 -7.02 -9.27
CA SER A 49 -29.47 -6.93 -7.97
C SER A 49 -28.53 -6.43 -6.88
N GLN A 50 -27.32 -6.99 -6.78
CA GLN A 50 -26.32 -6.57 -5.81
C GLN A 50 -25.86 -5.12 -6.01
N VAL A 51 -25.63 -4.70 -7.25
CA VAL A 51 -25.27 -3.29 -7.55
C VAL A 51 -26.41 -2.34 -7.17
N THR A 52 -27.66 -2.72 -7.43
CA THR A 52 -28.83 -1.91 -7.04
C THR A 52 -28.99 -1.84 -5.52
N GLN A 53 -28.69 -2.91 -4.81
CA GLN A 53 -28.71 -2.95 -3.35
C GLN A 53 -27.60 -2.06 -2.75
N LEU A 54 -26.37 -2.16 -3.27
CA LEU A 54 -25.25 -1.33 -2.83
C LEU A 54 -25.49 0.16 -3.11
N LEU A 55 -26.11 0.51 -4.24
CA LEU A 55 -26.53 1.88 -4.53
C LEU A 55 -27.56 2.38 -3.52
N LYS A 56 -28.57 1.57 -3.16
CA LYS A 56 -29.54 1.92 -2.12
C LYS A 56 -28.90 2.07 -0.74
N GLU A 57 -27.95 1.21 -0.40
CA GLU A 57 -27.19 1.31 0.86
C GLU A 57 -26.36 2.60 0.89
N ALA A 58 -25.67 2.95 -0.21
CA ALA A 58 -24.92 4.20 -0.34
C ALA A 58 -25.83 5.44 -0.28
N GLU A 59 -27.00 5.41 -0.93
CA GLU A 59 -28.00 6.48 -0.83
C GLU A 59 -28.53 6.61 0.60
N SER A 60 -28.80 5.51 1.29
CA SER A 60 -29.27 5.53 2.68
C SER A 60 -28.23 6.10 3.64
N LEU A 61 -26.95 5.77 3.46
CA LEU A 61 -25.84 6.31 4.24
C LEU A 61 -25.64 7.80 3.94
N LYS A 62 -25.78 8.20 2.68
CA LYS A 62 -25.74 9.61 2.27
C LYS A 62 -26.88 10.42 2.92
N ILE A 63 -28.08 9.86 3.01
CA ILE A 63 -29.23 10.50 3.69
C ILE A 63 -28.99 10.57 5.21
N GLN A 64 -28.42 9.54 5.84
CA GLN A 64 -28.08 9.57 7.26
C GLN A 64 -27.01 10.63 7.58
N LEU A 65 -25.99 10.75 6.73
CA LEU A 65 -24.96 11.77 6.89
C LEU A 65 -25.50 13.18 6.69
N SER A 66 -26.34 13.41 5.67
CA SER A 66 -26.95 14.73 5.47
C SER A 66 -27.96 15.10 6.56
N ALA A 67 -28.73 14.13 7.06
CA ALA A 67 -29.62 14.34 8.21
C ALA A 67 -28.84 14.67 9.50
N ASN A 68 -27.68 14.04 9.72
CA ASN A 68 -26.82 14.34 10.88
C ASN A 68 -26.15 15.72 10.77
N ILE A 69 -25.77 16.13 9.55
CA ILE A 69 -25.24 17.47 9.28
C ILE A 69 -26.32 18.55 9.53
N ASN A 70 -27.58 18.30 9.14
CA ASN A 70 -28.68 19.25 9.38
C ASN A 70 -29.08 19.37 10.86
N ASN A 71 -28.90 18.30 11.66
CA ASN A 71 -29.12 18.36 13.11
C ASN A 71 -27.97 19.06 13.87
N SER A 72 -26.78 19.14 13.28
CA SER A 72 -25.59 19.76 13.89
C SER A 72 -25.52 21.29 13.68
N GLN A 73 -26.45 21.89 12.92
CA GLN A 73 -26.46 23.34 12.64
C GLN A 73 -27.42 24.18 13.51
N ASN A 74 -28.18 23.57 14.44
CA ASN A 74 -29.13 24.30 15.31
C ASN A 74 -28.69 24.46 16.78
N THR A 75 -27.41 24.30 17.11
CA THR A 75 -26.88 24.57 18.46
C THR A 75 -25.66 25.49 18.45
N VAL A 76 -25.76 26.63 17.76
CA VAL A 76 -24.81 27.74 17.90
C VAL A 76 -25.58 29.06 18.02
N ALA A 77 -26.22 29.30 19.16
CA ALA A 77 -26.61 30.64 19.62
C ALA A 77 -27.02 30.59 21.10
N ASN A 78 -26.06 30.84 21.99
CA ASN A 78 -26.19 31.68 23.20
C ASN A 78 -25.08 31.33 24.21
N SER A 79 -23.98 32.09 24.16
CA SER A 79 -23.16 32.32 25.35
C SER A 79 -23.92 33.25 26.31
N PRO A 80 -23.74 33.07 27.63
CA PRO A 80 -23.54 34.21 28.49
C PRO A 80 -22.22 34.11 29.26
N ILE A 81 -21.57 35.27 29.32
CA ILE A 81 -20.39 35.64 30.09
C ILE A 81 -20.76 35.69 31.58
N LEU A 82 -19.95 35.15 32.50
CA LEU A 82 -19.46 35.86 33.69
C LEU A 82 -18.43 35.05 34.52
N SER A 83 -17.43 35.80 34.95
CA SER A 83 -16.32 35.58 35.87
C SER A 83 -16.59 34.78 37.16
N ASN A 84 -15.57 34.03 37.61
CA ASN A 84 -14.90 34.22 38.90
C ASN A 84 -13.64 33.33 39.02
N GLU A 85 -12.48 33.97 39.14
CA GLU A 85 -11.24 33.45 39.76
C GLU A 85 -11.44 33.36 41.29
N PRO A 86 -10.62 32.60 42.09
CA PRO A 86 -9.18 32.89 42.22
C PRO A 86 -8.21 31.69 42.43
N ASP A 87 -6.94 32.01 42.15
CA ASP A 87 -5.67 31.62 42.82
C ASP A 87 -5.34 30.13 43.08
N ILE A 88 -4.28 29.62 42.42
CA ILE A 88 -3.01 29.24 43.09
C ILE A 88 -1.83 29.50 42.12
N ASP A 89 -1.00 30.45 42.54
CA ASP A 89 0.30 30.84 42.01
C ASP A 89 1.39 29.78 42.28
N SER A 90 2.27 29.53 41.32
CA SER A 90 3.66 29.07 41.53
C SER A 90 4.45 29.22 40.24
N ASP A 91 4.90 30.45 40.04
CA ASP A 91 6.01 30.87 39.21
C ASP A 91 7.26 29.97 39.38
N LYS A 92 7.79 29.39 38.29
CA LYS A 92 9.23 29.09 38.19
C LYS A 92 9.73 29.15 36.76
N LYS A 93 10.13 30.37 36.40
CA LYS A 93 11.03 30.74 35.30
C LYS A 93 12.37 30.00 35.42
N GLY A 94 12.82 29.35 34.35
CA GLY A 94 14.16 28.76 34.23
C GLY A 94 14.26 27.85 33.01
N SER A 95 14.70 28.40 31.88
CA SER A 95 16.07 28.25 31.37
C SER A 95 16.22 27.03 30.47
N SER A 96 16.41 27.31 29.18
CA SER A 96 17.23 26.56 28.25
C SER A 96 17.55 25.10 28.61
N SER A 97 16.86 24.18 27.94
CA SER A 97 17.59 23.10 27.29
C SER A 97 17.07 23.00 25.87
N ASP A 98 17.92 23.33 24.91
CA ASP A 98 17.92 22.66 23.63
C ASP A 98 17.87 21.16 23.92
N LYS A 99 16.66 20.58 23.93
CA LYS A 99 16.53 19.18 23.66
C LYS A 99 17.04 19.03 22.24
N LYS A 100 18.29 18.58 22.12
CA LYS A 100 18.71 17.84 20.94
C LYS A 100 17.68 16.74 20.76
N ASP A 101 16.69 17.04 19.93
CA ASP A 101 15.73 16.09 19.41
C ASP A 101 16.55 15.13 18.56
N ASN A 102 17.15 14.14 19.23
CA ASN A 102 17.68 12.95 18.60
C ASN A 102 16.51 12.02 18.23
N THR A 103 15.44 12.64 17.71
CA THR A 103 14.24 11.97 17.24
C THR A 103 14.66 11.30 15.95
N LEU A 104 14.89 9.98 16.02
CA LEU A 104 15.16 9.14 14.85
C LEU A 104 14.16 9.53 13.76
N ARG A 105 14.66 10.07 12.63
CA ARG A 105 13.81 10.44 11.51
C ARG A 105 13.25 9.16 10.91
N PHE A 106 11.93 8.98 11.01
CA PHE A 106 11.22 7.86 10.42
C PHE A 106 10.05 8.35 9.57
N GLU A 107 9.75 7.61 8.53
CA GLU A 107 8.54 7.75 7.71
C GLU A 107 7.77 6.44 7.75
N GLU A 108 6.45 6.54 7.87
CA GLU A 108 5.55 5.38 7.84
C GLU A 108 4.53 5.56 6.74
N ARG A 109 4.39 4.57 5.86
CA ARG A 109 3.41 4.58 4.78
C ARG A 109 2.80 3.21 4.58
N THR A 110 1.52 3.21 4.18
CA THR A 110 0.83 2.01 3.75
C THR A 110 0.84 1.96 2.23
N ILE A 111 1.42 0.89 1.69
CA ILE A 111 1.59 0.68 0.26
C ILE A 111 0.58 -0.37 -0.17
N GLN A 112 -0.11 -0.11 -1.27
CA GLN A 112 -1.01 -1.08 -1.90
C GLN A 112 -0.24 -2.02 -2.82
N THR A 113 -0.79 -3.20 -3.04
CA THR A 113 -0.17 -4.22 -3.91
C THR A 113 -0.02 -3.67 -5.33
N GLN A 114 1.14 -3.91 -5.94
CA GLN A 114 1.60 -3.39 -7.23
C GLN A 114 1.88 -1.87 -7.28
N ASN A 115 1.82 -1.17 -6.14
CA ASN A 115 2.19 0.23 -6.07
C ASN A 115 3.59 0.41 -5.49
N THR A 116 4.20 1.55 -5.86
CA THR A 116 5.49 2.01 -5.34
C THR A 116 5.28 3.30 -4.58
N GLU A 117 5.84 3.38 -3.38
CA GLU A 117 5.86 4.62 -2.59
C GLU A 117 7.30 5.06 -2.34
N PRO A 118 7.63 6.35 -2.60
CA PRO A 118 8.91 6.92 -2.24
C PRO A 118 8.92 7.31 -0.75
N PHE A 119 10.07 7.14 -0.10
CA PHE A 119 10.36 7.54 1.26
C PHE A 119 11.56 8.50 1.25
N PHE A 120 11.56 9.46 2.19
CA PHE A 120 12.60 10.47 2.32
C PHE A 120 12.88 11.17 0.98
N ASP A 121 11.85 11.78 0.39
CA ASP A 121 11.95 12.53 -0.88
C ASP A 121 12.54 11.72 -2.06
N GLY A 122 12.32 10.39 -2.08
CA GLY A 122 12.76 9.52 -3.17
C GLY A 122 14.16 8.92 -2.98
N HIS A 123 14.77 9.07 -1.80
CA HIS A 123 16.02 8.38 -1.47
C HIS A 123 15.86 6.86 -1.31
N LEU A 124 14.63 6.41 -1.09
CA LEU A 124 14.26 5.00 -1.02
C LEU A 124 12.87 4.84 -1.66
N GLU A 125 12.70 3.83 -2.49
CA GLU A 125 11.39 3.47 -3.04
C GLU A 125 11.08 2.04 -2.62
N ILE A 126 9.86 1.82 -2.14
CA ILE A 126 9.39 0.46 -1.81
C ILE A 126 8.23 0.14 -2.72
N THR A 127 8.35 -0.95 -3.46
CA THR A 127 7.30 -1.52 -4.29
C THR A 127 6.73 -2.75 -3.60
N LEU A 128 5.46 -2.73 -3.22
CA LEU A 128 4.80 -3.92 -2.72
C LEU A 128 4.36 -4.78 -3.92
N ILE A 129 4.93 -5.96 -4.09
CA ILE A 129 4.60 -6.83 -5.23
C ILE A 129 3.36 -7.66 -4.94
N ALA A 130 3.33 -8.31 -3.77
CA ALA A 130 2.22 -9.16 -3.34
C ALA A 130 2.18 -9.29 -1.81
N THR A 131 1.03 -9.72 -1.29
CA THR A 131 0.92 -10.25 0.07
C THR A 131 0.47 -11.71 -0.02
N ASN A 132 1.37 -12.64 0.26
CA ASN A 132 1.12 -14.07 0.17
C ASN A 132 0.44 -14.54 1.46
N PHE A 133 -0.55 -15.43 1.37
CA PHE A 133 -1.14 -16.02 2.57
C PHE A 133 -0.52 -17.40 2.82
N SER A 134 0.39 -17.50 3.79
CA SER A 134 1.15 -18.73 4.05
C SER A 134 1.54 -18.88 5.53
N GLY A 135 2.06 -20.05 5.90
CA GLY A 135 2.49 -20.38 7.27
C GLY A 135 1.45 -21.12 8.11
N SER A 136 1.86 -21.49 9.34
CA SER A 136 1.00 -22.10 10.36
C SER A 136 1.27 -21.43 11.72
N PRO A 137 0.37 -20.60 12.25
CA PRO A 137 -0.94 -20.25 11.69
C PRO A 137 -0.80 -19.43 10.39
N LEU A 138 -1.83 -19.50 9.55
CA LEU A 138 -1.89 -18.76 8.28
C LEU A 138 -1.83 -17.25 8.53
N ARG A 139 -0.90 -16.57 7.85
CA ARG A 139 -0.69 -15.11 7.96
C ARG A 139 -0.40 -14.51 6.59
N HIS A 140 -0.68 -13.22 6.45
CA HIS A 140 -0.23 -12.44 5.30
C HIS A 140 1.27 -12.16 5.44
N LYS A 141 2.03 -12.55 4.44
CA LYS A 141 3.47 -12.34 4.30
C LYS A 141 3.75 -11.38 3.17
N VAL A 142 4.68 -10.47 3.38
CA VAL A 142 5.04 -9.44 2.41
C VAL A 142 6.00 -10.01 1.38
N PHE A 143 5.70 -9.72 0.12
CA PHE A 143 6.64 -9.81 -0.98
C PHE A 143 6.80 -8.41 -1.59
N ALA A 144 7.98 -7.80 -1.40
CA ALA A 144 8.25 -6.42 -1.79
C ALA A 144 9.66 -6.26 -2.34
N ASN A 145 9.86 -5.22 -3.15
CA ASN A 145 11.18 -4.82 -3.63
C ASN A 145 11.50 -3.43 -3.07
N VAL A 146 12.74 -3.26 -2.66
CA VAL A 146 13.26 -2.03 -2.09
C VAL A 146 14.33 -1.52 -3.04
N LEU A 147 14.14 -0.32 -3.58
CA LEU A 147 15.05 0.31 -4.49
C LEU A 147 15.68 1.55 -3.84
N ILE A 148 17.01 1.59 -3.83
CA ILE A 148 17.76 2.81 -3.55
C ILE A 148 18.34 3.29 -4.88
N PRO A 149 18.07 4.54 -5.31
CA PRO A 149 18.64 5.07 -6.55
C PRO A 149 20.17 4.88 -6.59
N GLY A 150 20.65 4.19 -7.62
CA GLY A 150 22.07 3.89 -7.81
C GLY A 150 22.59 2.63 -7.12
N SER A 151 21.74 1.86 -6.44
CA SER A 151 22.08 0.55 -5.86
C SER A 151 21.27 -0.58 -6.50
N GLU A 152 21.71 -1.82 -6.30
CA GLU A 152 20.93 -3.00 -6.72
C GLU A 152 19.62 -3.11 -5.91
N PRO A 153 18.49 -3.50 -6.55
CA PRO A 153 17.23 -3.69 -5.83
C PRO A 153 17.35 -4.80 -4.78
N PHE A 154 16.79 -4.55 -3.59
CA PHE A 154 16.74 -5.50 -2.49
C PHE A 154 15.36 -6.13 -2.38
N GLU A 155 15.30 -7.45 -2.54
CA GLU A 155 14.05 -8.21 -2.53
C GLU A 155 13.72 -8.72 -1.11
N ILE A 156 12.57 -8.34 -0.59
CA ILE A 156 11.98 -8.86 0.65
C ILE A 156 11.00 -9.97 0.28
N ARG A 157 11.30 -11.21 0.70
CA ARG A 157 10.48 -12.40 0.39
C ARG A 157 9.86 -13.00 1.64
N ASP A 158 8.56 -13.29 1.57
CA ASP A 158 7.77 -13.98 2.59
C ASP A 158 8.04 -13.45 4.02
N ALA A 159 8.05 -12.12 4.17
CA ALA A 159 8.35 -11.48 5.43
C ALA A 159 7.09 -11.26 6.29
N ASP A 160 7.17 -11.60 7.56
CA ASP A 160 6.06 -11.43 8.52
C ASP A 160 6.02 -9.99 9.07
N PRO A 161 4.85 -9.49 9.52
CA PRO A 161 4.77 -8.28 10.33
C PRO A 161 5.72 -8.34 11.53
N GLY A 162 6.39 -7.24 11.81
CA GLY A 162 7.45 -7.12 12.81
C GLY A 162 8.86 -7.40 12.28
N SER A 163 8.99 -7.92 11.06
CA SER A 163 10.31 -8.14 10.43
C SER A 163 10.99 -6.81 10.10
N ALA A 164 12.30 -6.76 10.31
CA ALA A 164 13.13 -5.59 10.03
C ALA A 164 14.28 -5.97 9.09
N PHE A 165 14.54 -5.12 8.10
CA PHE A 165 15.58 -5.29 7.09
C PHE A 165 16.43 -4.03 7.03
N ILE A 166 17.75 -4.19 6.90
CA ILE A 166 18.67 -3.07 6.74
C ILE A 166 19.12 -3.05 5.28
N VAL A 167 18.87 -1.94 4.60
CA VAL A 167 19.23 -1.74 3.20
C VAL A 167 19.94 -0.40 3.07
N GLY A 168 21.25 -0.44 2.83
CA GLY A 168 22.09 0.76 2.83
C GLY A 168 22.07 1.48 4.19
N ASP A 169 21.69 2.75 4.17
CA ASP A 169 21.57 3.61 5.36
C ASP A 169 20.13 3.64 5.92
N PHE A 170 19.28 2.69 5.53
CA PHE A 170 17.89 2.62 5.96
C PHE A 170 17.57 1.31 6.68
N GLN A 171 16.75 1.39 7.73
CA GLN A 171 16.12 0.24 8.36
C GLN A 171 14.63 0.25 8.04
N ILE A 172 14.16 -0.80 7.39
CA ILE A 172 12.78 -0.96 6.95
C ILE A 172 12.11 -1.99 7.87
N VAL A 173 11.03 -1.59 8.52
CA VAL A 173 10.25 -2.43 9.42
C VAL A 173 8.86 -2.61 8.83
N ILE A 174 8.41 -3.85 8.70
CA ILE A 174 7.04 -4.15 8.30
C ILE A 174 6.18 -4.05 9.56
N VAL A 175 5.33 -3.05 9.66
CA VAL A 175 4.50 -2.83 10.86
C VAL A 175 3.23 -3.66 10.80
N ASN A 176 2.61 -3.72 9.62
CA ASN A 176 1.33 -4.38 9.43
C ASN A 176 1.20 -4.93 8.00
N THR A 177 0.36 -5.94 7.84
CA THR A 177 0.03 -6.57 6.56
C THR A 177 -1.47 -6.82 6.45
N GLY A 178 -2.08 -6.34 5.38
CA GLY A 178 -3.42 -6.71 4.94
C GLY A 178 -3.37 -7.61 3.71
N GLY A 179 -4.54 -8.02 3.21
CA GLY A 179 -4.64 -8.89 2.03
C GLY A 179 -4.26 -8.23 0.70
N LEU A 180 -4.21 -6.89 0.64
CA LEU A 180 -3.85 -6.12 -0.56
C LEU A 180 -2.92 -4.94 -0.25
N SER A 181 -2.42 -4.83 0.98
CA SER A 181 -1.57 -3.72 1.39
C SER A 181 -0.62 -4.13 2.52
N ALA A 182 0.45 -3.37 2.70
CA ALA A 182 1.36 -3.52 3.83
C ALA A 182 1.84 -2.15 4.29
N THR A 183 2.03 -2.00 5.60
CA THR A 183 2.53 -0.77 6.22
C THR A 183 4.01 -0.92 6.52
N PHE A 184 4.81 -0.04 5.95
CA PHE A 184 6.26 -0.01 6.14
C PHE A 184 6.64 1.23 6.93
N LYS A 185 7.50 1.04 7.92
CA LYS A 185 8.14 2.10 8.69
C LYS A 185 9.62 2.09 8.40
N VAL A 186 10.13 3.18 7.84
CA VAL A 186 11.52 3.30 7.41
C VAL A 186 12.23 4.30 8.31
N PHE A 187 13.35 3.88 8.88
CA PHE A 187 14.23 4.71 9.68
C PHE A 187 15.49 5.04 8.89
N LYS A 188 15.95 6.28 8.97
CA LYS A 188 17.28 6.65 8.46
C LYS A 188 18.31 6.38 9.55
N MET A 189 19.24 5.47 9.27
CA MET A 189 20.34 5.13 10.17
C MET A 189 21.40 6.23 10.07
N LEU A 190 21.71 6.87 11.20
CA LEU A 190 22.90 7.70 11.29
C LEU A 190 24.09 6.74 11.39
N LYS A 191 24.94 6.69 10.36
CA LYS A 191 26.22 5.98 10.45
C LYS A 191 27.01 6.56 11.62
N GLU A 192 27.12 5.81 12.71
CA GLU A 192 28.19 6.05 13.67
C GLU A 192 29.49 5.67 12.97
N HIS A 193 30.31 6.69 12.68
CA HIS A 193 31.68 6.51 12.22
C HIS A 193 32.44 5.79 13.34
N VAL A 194 32.48 4.45 13.27
CA VAL A 194 33.48 3.68 14.01
C VAL A 194 34.81 4.02 13.33
N SER A 195 35.60 4.80 14.06
CA SER A 195 36.96 5.25 13.70
C SER A 195 37.99 4.25 14.18
#